data_AF-A0A7V9NCZ4-F1
#
_entry.id   AF-A0A7V9NCZ4-F1
#
_cell.length_a   1.000
_cell.length_b   1.000
_cell.length_c   1.000
_cell.angle_alpha   90.00
_cell.angle_beta   90.00
_cell.angle_gamma   90.00
#
_symmetry.space_group_name_H-M   'P 1'
#
loop_
_entity.id
_entity.type
_entity.pdbx_description
1 polymer ?
#
loop_
_entity_poly.entity_id
_entity_poly.type
_entity_poly.pdbx_seq_one_letter_code
_entity_poly.pdbx_strand_id
1 'polypeptide(L)' 'MEITNSFEVPAPQEKVWNYMLDVEKVIVCMPGASLTETIDDTHWKGKLTMK' A
#
# COMPACT_ATOMS: atom_id res chain seq x y z
N MET A 1 12.46 -12.40 -4.92
CA MET A 1 12.36 -12.28 -3.46
C MET A 1 10.88 -12.14 -3.16
N GLU A 2 10.33 -12.98 -2.28
CA GLU A 2 8.93 -13.00 -1.90
C GLU A 2 8.82 -12.58 -0.44
N ILE A 3 7.91 -11.67 -0.12
CA ILE A 3 7.69 -11.18 1.25
C ILE A 3 6.24 -11.52 1.61
N THR A 4 6.08 -12.35 2.63
CA THR A 4 4.77 -12.79 3.14
C THR A 4 4.62 -12.37 4.59
N ASN A 5 3.52 -11.70 4.92
CA ASN A 5 3.21 -11.25 6.28
C ASN A 5 1.74 -11.56 6.59
N SER A 6 1.45 -11.96 7.83
CA SER A 6 0.11 -12.26 8.33
C SER A 6 -0.07 -11.62 9.69
N PHE A 7 -1.17 -10.91 9.89
CA PHE A 7 -1.51 -10.22 11.14
C PHE A 7 -3.02 -10.06 11.26
N GLU A 8 -3.50 -9.92 12.50
CA GLU A 8 -4.91 -9.65 12.80
C GLU A 8 -5.15 -8.16 12.99
N VAL A 9 -6.28 -7.67 12.48
CA VAL A 9 -6.68 -6.27 12.60
C VAL A 9 -7.99 -6.19 13.38
N PRO A 10 -8.07 -5.45 14.50
CA PRO A 10 -9.29 -5.30 15.28
C PRO A 10 -10.24 -4.27 14.62
N ALA A 11 -10.66 -4.54 13.39
CA ALA A 11 -11.59 -3.71 12.63
C ALA A 11 -12.49 -4.57 11.71
N PRO A 12 -13.69 -4.07 11.32
CA PRO A 12 -14.55 -4.77 10.38
C PRO A 12 -13.84 -5.02 9.04
N GLN A 13 -14.06 -6.20 8.45
CA GLN A 13 -13.43 -6.63 7.19
C GLN A 13 -13.59 -5.60 6.08
N GLU A 14 -14.79 -5.04 5.91
CA GLU A 14 -15.07 -4.05 4.87
C GLU A 14 -14.19 -2.80 5.00
N LYS A 15 -13.98 -2.33 6.24
CA LYS A 15 -13.12 -1.17 6.51
C LYS A 15 -11.66 -1.47 6.17
N VAL A 16 -11.19 -2.67 6.52
CA VAL A 16 -9.82 -3.10 6.21
C VAL A 16 -9.63 -3.24 4.70
N TRP A 17 -10.59 -3.85 4.01
CA TRP A 17 -10.53 -4.04 2.56
C TRP A 17 -10.52 -2.70 1.81
N ASN A 18 -11.40 -1.77 2.18
CA ASN A 18 -11.44 -0.43 1.59
C ASN A 18 -10.14 0.35 1.84
N TYR A 19 -9.48 0.14 2.99
CA TYR A 19 -8.17 0.73 3.25
C TYR A 19 -7.08 0.11 2.39
N MET A 20 -7.06 -1.22 2.24
CA MET A 20 -6.05 -1.92 1.43
C MET A 20 -6.13 -1.61 -0.07
N LEU A 21 -7.30 -1.20 -0.57
CA LEU A 21 -7.49 -0.77 -1.96
C LEU A 21 -7.07 0.69 -2.21
N ASP A 22 -6.80 1.46 -1.15
CA ASP A 22 -6.39 2.86 -1.24
C ASP A 22 -4.86 2.95 -1.29
N VAL A 23 -4.32 3.09 -2.50
CA VAL A 23 -2.87 3.08 -2.75
C VAL A 23 -2.14 4.22 -2.05
N GLU A 24 -2.76 5.40 -1.93
CA GLU A 24 -2.17 6.55 -1.23
C GLU A 24 -2.02 6.26 0.27
N LYS A 25 -2.96 5.51 0.85
CA LYS A 25 -2.91 5.11 2.27
C LYS A 25 -2.04 3.89 2.52
N VAL A 26 -1.85 3.01 1.54
CA VAL A 26 -1.05 1.79 1.70
C VAL A 26 0.43 2.05 1.49
N ILE A 27 0.82 3.02 0.65
CA ILE A 27 2.23 3.22 0.31
C ILE A 27 3.12 3.55 1.52
N VAL A 28 2.56 4.19 2.56
CA VAL A 28 3.29 4.50 3.80
C VAL A 28 3.71 3.25 4.59
N CYS A 29 3.09 2.09 4.33
CA CYS A 29 3.46 0.83 4.95
C CYS A 29 4.70 0.19 4.30
N MET A 30 5.12 0.66 3.14
CA MET A 30 6.31 0.17 2.44
C MET A 30 7.53 1.06 2.76
N PRO A 31 8.59 0.51 3.39
CA PRO A 31 9.77 1.29 3.76
C PRO A 31 10.41 1.98 2.55
N GLY A 32 10.53 3.31 2.61
CA GLY A 32 11.15 4.10 1.55
C GLY A 32 10.35 4.17 0.24
N ALA A 33 9.06 3.83 0.28
CA ALA A 33 8.15 3.98 -0.85
C ALA A 33 7.56 5.39 -0.93
N SER A 34 7.45 5.93 -2.13
CA SER A 34 6.78 7.21 -2.41
C SER A 34 6.10 7.16 -3.77
N LEU A 35 4.93 7.77 -3.92
CA LEU A 35 4.27 7.93 -5.21
C LEU A 35 4.97 9.06 -5.95
N THR A 36 5.43 8.79 -7.17
CA THR A 36 6.08 9.79 -8.02
C THR A 36 5.11 10.39 -9.04
N GLU A 37 4.12 9.61 -9.47
CA GLU A 37 3.16 10.02 -10.49
C GLU A 37 1.88 9.17 -10.38
N THR A 38 0.72 9.80 -10.53
CA THR A 38 -0.57 9.11 -10.72
C THR A 38 -0.83 9.03 -12.22
N ILE A 39 -0.99 7.81 -12.75
CA ILE A 39 -1.24 7.58 -14.18
C ILE A 39 -2.74 7.65 -14.45
N ASP A 40 -3.54 6.95 -13.64
CA ASP A 40 -5.00 6.97 -13.65
C ASP A 40 -5.55 6.57 -12.27
N ASP A 41 -6.87 6.42 -12.16
CA ASP A 41 -7.59 6.11 -10.91
C ASP A 41 -7.20 4.76 -10.27
N THR A 42 -6.51 3.89 -11.01
CA THR A 42 -6.10 2.54 -10.60
C THR A 42 -4.62 2.23 -10.84
N HIS A 43 -3.85 3.17 -11.43
CA HIS A 43 -2.44 2.98 -11.75
C HIS A 43 -1.58 4.16 -11.27
N TRP A 44 -0.48 3.82 -10.59
CA TRP A 44 0.48 4.80 -10.08
C TRP A 44 1.92 4.35 -10.34
N LYS A 45 2.82 5.31 -10.52
CA LYS A 45 4.27 5.07 -10.44
C LYS A 45 4.75 5.31 -9.02
N GLY A 46 5.35 4.29 -8.43
CA GLY A 46 6.01 4.37 -7.14
C GLY A 46 7.53 4.28 -7.29
N LYS A 47 8.25 5.01 -6.43
CA LYS A 47 9.68 4.83 -6.21
C LYS A 47 9.90 4.18 -4.86
N LEU A 48 10.58 3.04 -4.86
CA LEU A 48 11.04 2.33 -3.67
C LEU A 48 12.53 2.60 -3.47
N THR A 49 12.91 3.09 -2.30
CA THR A 49 14.31 3.26 -1.90
C THR A 49 14.57 2.39 -0.67
N MET A 50 15.15 1.21 -0.89
CA MET A 50 15.71 0.40 0.20
C MET A 50 17.13 0.88 0.53
N LYS A 51 17.42 1.04 1.81
CA LYS A 51 18.77 1.28 2.34
C LYS A 51 19.30 0.00 2.97
#